data_AF-A0AAW9KTR0-F1
#
_entry.id   AF-A0AAW9KTR0-F1
#
_cell.length_a   1.000
_cell.length_b   1.000
_cell.length_c   1.000
_cell.angle_alpha   90.00
_cell.angle_beta   90.00
_cell.angle_gamma   90.00
#
_symmetry.space_group_name_H-M   'P 1'
#
loop_
_entity.id
_entity.type
_entity.pdbx_description
1 polymer ?
#
loop_
_entity_poly.entity_id
_entity_poly.type
_entity_poly.pdbx_seq_one_letter_code
_entity_poly.pdbx_strand_id
1 'polypeptide(L)'
;MLLVALSLGYSIGPSQYSLGGLLWRYGGLVVVAAIPVWLSVRFRLITPVVALVLTTAYVLGMELTPPGPTFRDVAELERLAEPTGIMVVENGLYIVRYMVNASVWTVGFLFLGLVEYVVRDMWTRVPAVSGSVPWLSIPAPRRRAIAIASVGGLLHAVVMVWYAARLGVALSGGFEWLLYLFGAGGMWVLAAVPLYFLVRHRLIAPATLLTVFILIDVQAAFTASVEDPHALYFGGWFLYLGILLIVAGIEYGLRSLDVLQRFASEV
;
A
#
# COMPACT_ATOMS: atom_id res chain seq x y z
N MET A 1 6.45 -11.13 -16.65
CA MET A 1 5.50 -11.72 -15.69
C MET A 1 4.61 -12.77 -16.34
N LEU A 2 3.62 -12.40 -17.17
CA LEU A 2 2.67 -13.37 -17.75
C LEU A 2 3.34 -14.49 -18.54
N LEU A 3 4.29 -14.16 -19.44
CA LEU A 3 5.02 -15.16 -20.22
C LEU A 3 5.81 -16.14 -19.33
N VAL A 4 6.46 -15.63 -18.28
CA VAL A 4 7.21 -16.47 -17.33
C VAL A 4 6.27 -17.42 -16.61
N ALA A 5 5.16 -16.92 -16.07
CA ALA A 5 4.18 -17.78 -15.40
C ALA A 5 3.55 -18.83 -16.33
N LEU A 6 3.25 -18.48 -17.59
CA LEU A 6 2.78 -19.46 -18.58
C LEU A 6 3.85 -20.51 -18.89
N SER A 7 5.12 -20.11 -19.00
CA SER A 7 6.24 -21.05 -19.22
C SER A 7 6.48 -21.99 -18.04
N LEU A 8 6.16 -21.54 -16.82
CA LEU A 8 6.20 -22.34 -15.60
C LEU A 8 4.94 -23.21 -15.41
N GLY A 9 4.01 -23.20 -16.37
CA GLY A 9 2.81 -24.04 -16.35
C GLY A 9 1.68 -23.51 -15.46
N TYR A 10 1.72 -22.25 -15.01
CA TYR A 10 0.67 -21.70 -14.18
C TYR A 10 -0.63 -21.51 -14.98
N SER A 11 -1.73 -21.98 -14.41
CA SER A 11 -3.08 -21.88 -14.97
C SER A 11 -3.66 -20.48 -14.78
N ILE A 12 -2.97 -19.48 -15.31
CA ILE A 12 -3.35 -18.07 -15.23
C ILE A 12 -3.65 -17.45 -16.60
N GLY A 13 -3.79 -18.27 -17.64
CA GLY A 13 -4.15 -17.81 -18.97
C GLY A 13 -5.53 -17.11 -19.00
N PRO A 14 -5.80 -16.22 -19.98
CA PRO A 14 -7.08 -15.51 -20.08
C PRO A 14 -8.31 -16.42 -20.09
N SER A 15 -8.19 -17.63 -20.65
CA SER A 15 -9.25 -18.64 -20.70
C SER A 15 -9.66 -19.20 -19.33
N GLN A 16 -8.87 -18.96 -18.29
CA GLN A 16 -9.11 -19.44 -16.92
C GLN A 16 -10.00 -18.50 -16.11
N TYR A 17 -10.42 -17.36 -16.68
CA TYR A 17 -11.17 -16.33 -15.96
C TYR A 17 -12.44 -15.91 -16.69
N SER A 18 -13.45 -15.53 -15.90
CA SER A 18 -14.60 -14.79 -16.42
C SER A 18 -14.15 -13.42 -16.96
N LEU A 19 -14.96 -12.79 -17.80
CA LEU A 19 -14.66 -11.46 -18.35
C LEU A 19 -14.34 -10.44 -17.24
N GLY A 20 -15.10 -10.44 -16.14
CA GLY A 20 -14.86 -9.58 -14.99
C GLY A 20 -13.53 -9.90 -14.29
N GLY A 21 -13.21 -11.18 -14.11
CA GLY A 21 -11.93 -11.60 -13.53
C GLY A 21 -10.74 -11.24 -14.40
N LEU A 22 -10.90 -11.32 -15.73
CA LEU A 22 -9.89 -10.93 -16.71
C LEU A 22 -9.65 -9.42 -16.66
N LEU A 23 -10.72 -8.61 -16.72
CA LEU A 23 -10.62 -7.15 -16.61
C LEU A 23 -9.95 -6.72 -15.31
N TRP A 24 -10.31 -7.32 -14.18
CA TRP A 24 -9.73 -6.98 -12.89
C TRP A 24 -8.24 -7.33 -12.80
N ARG A 25 -7.85 -8.56 -13.17
CA ARG A 25 -6.46 -9.03 -13.05
C ARG A 25 -5.54 -8.40 -14.10
N TYR A 26 -5.92 -8.46 -15.37
CA TYR A 26 -5.10 -7.93 -16.45
C TYR A 26 -5.19 -6.42 -16.56
N GLY A 27 -6.37 -5.84 -16.35
CA GLY A 27 -6.51 -4.39 -16.23
C GLY A 27 -5.74 -3.85 -15.03
N GLY A 28 -5.81 -4.52 -13.88
CA GLY A 28 -5.00 -4.20 -12.70
C GLY A 28 -3.50 -4.23 -12.99
N LEU A 29 -3.02 -5.21 -13.74
CA LEU A 29 -1.62 -5.28 -14.18
C LEU A 29 -1.20 -4.16 -15.14
N VAL A 30 -2.08 -3.78 -16.06
CA VAL A 30 -1.83 -2.63 -16.94
C VAL A 30 -1.77 -1.37 -16.09
N VAL A 31 -2.72 -1.18 -15.17
CA VAL A 31 -2.80 0.00 -14.31
C VAL A 31 -1.59 0.12 -13.39
N VAL A 32 -1.19 -0.97 -12.71
CA VAL A 32 -0.04 -0.97 -11.78
C VAL A 32 1.28 -0.62 -12.47
N ALA A 33 1.42 -0.95 -13.76
CA ALA A 33 2.60 -0.58 -14.55
C ALA A 33 2.46 0.84 -15.16
N ALA A 34 1.28 1.17 -15.69
CA ALA A 34 1.05 2.41 -16.40
C ALA A 34 1.07 3.63 -15.49
N ILE A 35 0.52 3.53 -14.27
CA ILE A 35 0.45 4.68 -13.34
C ILE A 35 1.85 5.18 -12.94
N PRO A 36 2.78 4.34 -12.44
CA PRO A 36 4.13 4.78 -12.10
C PRO A 36 4.86 5.40 -13.29
N VAL A 37 4.76 4.76 -14.47
CA VAL A 37 5.39 5.26 -15.71
C VAL A 37 4.81 6.60 -16.12
N TRP A 38 3.49 6.74 -16.08
CA TRP A 38 2.81 8.00 -16.39
C TRP A 38 3.23 9.12 -15.42
N LEU A 39 3.29 8.83 -14.11
CA LEU A 39 3.76 9.77 -13.10
C LEU A 39 5.21 10.22 -13.38
N SER A 40 6.06 9.29 -13.81
CA SER A 40 7.44 9.59 -14.19
C SER A 40 7.55 10.42 -15.46
N VAL A 41 6.83 10.06 -16.52
CA VAL A 41 6.87 10.82 -17.79
C VAL A 41 6.26 12.22 -17.61
N ARG A 42 5.11 12.31 -16.94
CA ARG A 42 4.35 13.56 -16.84
C ARG A 42 4.90 14.52 -15.79
N PHE A 43 5.36 14.02 -14.65
CA PHE A 43 5.76 14.83 -13.50
C PHE A 43 7.23 14.64 -13.10
N ARG A 44 7.96 13.71 -13.75
CA ARG A 44 9.34 13.32 -13.39
C ARG A 44 9.46 12.72 -12.01
N LEU A 45 8.39 12.09 -11.49
CA LEU A 45 8.42 11.36 -10.23
C LEU A 45 9.14 10.01 -10.43
N ILE A 46 10.16 9.73 -9.63
CA ILE A 46 11.06 8.59 -9.85
C ILE A 46 10.74 7.45 -8.89
N THR A 47 10.36 7.76 -7.66
CA THR A 47 10.14 6.79 -6.58
C THR A 47 9.09 5.73 -6.94
N PRO A 48 7.94 6.05 -7.57
CA PRO A 48 6.97 5.03 -7.98
C PRO A 48 7.54 4.02 -8.98
N VAL A 49 8.35 4.50 -9.96
CA VAL A 49 8.96 3.63 -10.97
C VAL A 49 10.05 2.78 -10.36
N VAL A 50 10.87 3.33 -9.46
CA VAL A 50 11.87 2.55 -8.73
C VAL A 50 11.19 1.45 -7.91
N ALA A 51 10.13 1.76 -7.18
CA ALA A 51 9.36 0.77 -6.42
C ALA A 51 8.75 -0.31 -7.33
N LEU A 52 8.16 0.07 -8.47
CA LEU A 52 7.68 -0.87 -9.48
C LEU A 52 8.80 -1.79 -10.00
N VAL A 53 9.96 -1.24 -10.34
CA VAL A 53 11.09 -2.03 -10.85
C VAL A 53 11.62 -2.99 -9.79
N LEU A 54 11.83 -2.51 -8.56
CA LEU A 54 12.34 -3.32 -7.46
C LEU A 54 11.38 -4.46 -7.11
N THR A 55 10.08 -4.17 -6.98
CA THR A 55 9.07 -5.20 -6.69
C THR A 55 8.95 -6.20 -7.83
N THR A 56 8.93 -5.75 -9.09
CA THR A 56 8.90 -6.62 -10.28
C THR A 56 10.15 -7.50 -10.35
N ALA A 57 11.34 -6.94 -10.10
CA ALA A 57 12.60 -7.65 -10.10
C ALA A 57 12.67 -8.68 -8.96
N TYR A 58 12.23 -8.31 -7.75
CA TYR A 58 12.12 -9.23 -6.63
C TYR A 58 11.21 -10.42 -6.97
N VAL A 59 10.00 -10.15 -7.49
CA VAL A 59 9.04 -11.21 -7.86
C VAL A 59 9.61 -12.11 -8.96
N LEU A 60 10.26 -11.55 -9.99
CA LEU A 60 10.93 -12.37 -11.02
C LEU A 60 12.08 -13.20 -10.43
N GLY A 61 12.89 -12.60 -9.57
CA GLY A 61 14.00 -13.30 -8.91
C GLY A 61 13.48 -14.48 -8.09
N MET A 62 12.49 -14.25 -7.23
CA MET A 62 11.88 -15.30 -6.42
C MET A 62 11.18 -16.38 -7.25
N GLU A 63 10.74 -16.08 -8.46
CA GLU A 63 10.11 -17.07 -9.34
C GLU A 63 11.13 -17.86 -10.17
N LEU A 64 12.22 -17.22 -10.62
CA LEU A 64 13.27 -17.84 -11.44
C LEU A 64 14.31 -18.58 -10.60
N THR A 65 14.52 -18.14 -9.36
CA THR A 65 15.35 -18.81 -8.36
C THR A 65 14.52 -19.03 -7.10
N PRO A 66 13.50 -19.92 -7.17
CA PRO A 66 12.62 -20.13 -6.03
C PRO A 66 13.42 -20.65 -4.84
N PRO A 67 13.19 -20.11 -3.63
CA PRO A 67 13.72 -20.73 -2.43
C PRO A 67 13.21 -22.18 -2.38
N GLY A 68 13.99 -23.07 -1.76
CA GLY A 68 13.54 -24.45 -1.54
C GLY A 68 12.15 -24.45 -0.87
N PRO A 69 11.26 -25.40 -1.22
CA PRO A 69 9.91 -25.43 -0.66
C PRO A 69 10.01 -25.60 0.85
N THR A 70 9.45 -24.62 1.59
CA THR A 70 9.29 -24.73 3.04
C THR A 70 7.94 -25.38 3.29
N PHE A 71 7.96 -26.59 3.83
CA PHE A 71 6.77 -27.29 4.28
C PHE A 71 6.62 -27.08 5.78
N ARG A 72 5.46 -26.58 6.21
CA ARG A 72 5.12 -26.45 7.63
C ARG A 72 3.80 -27.16 7.91
N ASP A 73 3.72 -27.81 9.06
CA ASP A 73 2.45 -28.34 9.55
C ASP A 73 1.54 -27.16 9.94
N VAL A 74 0.24 -27.26 9.68
CA VAL A 74 -0.73 -26.25 10.13
C VAL A 74 -0.65 -26.02 11.64
N ALA A 75 -0.34 -27.05 12.43
CA ALA A 75 -0.11 -26.93 13.87
C ALA A 75 1.02 -25.96 14.21
N GLU A 76 2.11 -25.97 13.43
CA GLU A 76 3.24 -25.06 13.65
C GLU A 76 2.85 -23.61 13.35
N LEU A 77 2.00 -23.40 12.34
CA LEU A 77 1.54 -22.09 11.92
C LEU A 77 0.46 -21.52 12.86
N GLU A 78 -0.47 -22.35 13.30
CA GLU A 78 -1.56 -22.01 14.22
C GLU A 78 -1.16 -22.10 15.70
N ARG A 79 0.10 -22.52 15.99
CA ARG A 79 0.63 -22.74 17.34
C ARG A 79 -0.20 -23.75 18.16
N LEU A 80 -0.65 -24.82 17.52
CA LEU A 80 -1.36 -25.92 18.16
C LEU A 80 -0.38 -26.87 18.86
N ALA A 81 -0.85 -27.52 19.92
CA ALA A 81 -0.03 -28.41 20.74
C ALA A 81 0.32 -29.74 20.05
N GLU A 82 -0.53 -30.19 19.12
CA GLU A 82 -0.37 -31.47 18.42
C GLU A 82 -0.28 -31.24 16.90
N PRO A 83 0.58 -32.00 16.18
CA PRO A 83 0.65 -31.96 14.74
C PRO A 83 -0.70 -32.29 14.11
N THR A 84 -1.14 -31.49 13.15
CA THR A 84 -2.38 -31.76 12.42
C THR A 84 -2.19 -32.81 11.32
N GLY A 85 -0.94 -33.02 10.88
CA GLY A 85 -0.62 -33.83 9.70
C GLY A 85 -0.94 -33.15 8.38
N ILE A 86 -1.41 -31.90 8.41
CA ILE A 86 -1.73 -31.10 7.22
C ILE A 86 -0.51 -30.22 6.92
N MET A 87 0.19 -30.52 5.81
CA MET A 87 1.37 -29.76 5.39
C MET A 87 0.97 -28.64 4.42
N VAL A 88 1.45 -27.43 4.69
CA VAL A 88 1.30 -26.24 3.84
C VAL A 88 2.65 -25.87 3.25
N VAL A 89 2.66 -25.49 1.97
CA VAL A 89 3.83 -24.90 1.32
C VAL A 89 3.83 -23.40 1.58
N GLU A 90 4.76 -22.94 2.40
CA GLU A 90 4.82 -21.55 2.90
C GLU A 90 5.20 -20.54 1.81
N ASN A 91 6.11 -20.95 0.91
CA ASN A 91 6.70 -20.10 -0.12
C ASN A 91 6.30 -20.56 -1.53
N GLY A 92 5.87 -19.62 -2.37
CA GLY A 92 5.62 -19.89 -3.79
C GLY A 92 4.52 -19.05 -4.43
N LEU A 93 4.40 -19.17 -5.76
CA LEU A 93 3.44 -18.46 -6.60
C LEU A 93 3.60 -16.93 -6.54
N TYR A 94 4.84 -16.43 -6.48
CA TYR A 94 5.14 -15.00 -6.33
C TYR A 94 4.55 -14.18 -7.46
N ILE A 95 4.70 -14.62 -8.72
CA ILE A 95 4.09 -13.95 -9.87
C ILE A 95 2.56 -13.94 -9.75
N VAL A 96 1.94 -15.05 -9.36
CA VAL A 96 0.47 -15.12 -9.23
C VAL A 96 -0.02 -14.17 -8.15
N ARG A 97 0.62 -14.17 -6.97
CA ARG A 97 0.28 -13.28 -5.85
C ARG A 97 0.46 -11.81 -6.22
N TYR A 98 1.55 -11.47 -6.92
CA TYR A 98 1.77 -10.12 -7.44
C TYR A 98 0.68 -9.68 -8.41
N MET A 99 0.34 -10.54 -9.38
CA MET A 99 -0.68 -10.25 -10.39
C MET A 99 -2.07 -10.10 -9.78
N VAL A 100 -2.43 -10.96 -8.82
CA VAL A 100 -3.73 -10.90 -8.15
C VAL A 100 -3.87 -9.63 -7.33
N ASN A 101 -2.81 -9.19 -6.65
CA ASN A 101 -2.83 -8.05 -5.74
C ASN A 101 -2.39 -6.72 -6.39
N ALA A 102 -2.38 -6.64 -7.72
CA ALA A 102 -1.89 -5.47 -8.47
C ALA A 102 -2.57 -4.14 -8.08
N SER A 103 -3.85 -4.18 -7.67
CA SER A 103 -4.59 -3.01 -7.18
C SER A 103 -3.98 -2.43 -5.89
N VAL A 104 -3.54 -3.28 -4.96
CA VAL A 104 -2.93 -2.86 -3.68
C VAL A 104 -1.57 -2.23 -3.93
N TRP A 105 -0.75 -2.84 -4.80
CA TRP A 105 0.52 -2.26 -5.27
C TRP A 105 0.33 -0.89 -5.90
N THR A 106 -0.72 -0.74 -6.72
CA THR A 106 -1.04 0.54 -7.36
C THR A 106 -1.29 1.64 -6.33
N VAL A 107 -2.04 1.35 -5.27
CA VAL A 107 -2.27 2.31 -4.18
C VAL A 107 -0.95 2.70 -3.53
N GLY A 108 -0.09 1.73 -3.19
CA GLY A 108 1.25 2.01 -2.65
C GLY A 108 2.07 2.93 -3.56
N PHE A 109 2.07 2.70 -4.87
CA PHE A 109 2.82 3.52 -5.83
C PHE A 109 2.24 4.93 -5.99
N LEU A 110 0.92 5.09 -5.93
CA LEU A 110 0.27 6.41 -5.93
C LEU A 110 0.67 7.22 -4.69
N PHE A 111 0.69 6.60 -3.52
CA PHE A 111 1.11 7.23 -2.28
C PHE A 111 2.60 7.63 -2.30
N LEU A 112 3.49 6.77 -2.81
CA LEU A 112 4.90 7.11 -3.04
C LEU A 112 5.02 8.35 -3.95
N GLY A 113 4.26 8.39 -5.04
CA GLY A 113 4.29 9.49 -5.99
C GLY A 113 3.82 10.80 -5.36
N LEU A 114 2.77 10.75 -4.55
CA LEU A 114 2.26 11.92 -3.84
C LEU A 114 3.27 12.42 -2.79
N VAL A 115 3.86 11.52 -2.00
CA VAL A 115 4.90 11.87 -1.02
C VAL A 115 6.09 12.52 -1.72
N GLU A 116 6.60 11.92 -2.78
CA GLU A 116 7.70 12.49 -3.57
C GLU A 116 7.33 13.87 -4.12
N TYR A 117 6.12 14.03 -4.67
CA TYR A 117 5.64 15.30 -5.20
C TYR A 117 5.69 16.40 -4.12
N VAL A 118 5.16 16.13 -2.92
CA VAL A 118 5.14 17.11 -1.83
C VAL A 118 6.54 17.41 -1.32
N VAL A 119 7.40 16.40 -1.16
CA VAL A 119 8.79 16.57 -0.75
C VAL A 119 9.53 17.51 -1.72
N ARG A 120 9.34 17.32 -3.02
CA ARG A 120 9.99 18.12 -4.07
C ARG A 120 9.40 19.51 -4.25
N ASP A 121 8.12 19.70 -3.93
CA ASP A 121 7.49 21.02 -3.84
C ASP A 121 8.05 21.83 -2.66
N MET A 122 8.34 21.15 -1.55
CA MET A 122 8.82 21.81 -0.33
C MET A 122 10.32 22.07 -0.30
N TRP A 123 11.13 21.18 -0.86
CA TRP A 123 12.57 21.20 -0.65
C TRP A 123 13.34 21.67 -1.87
N THR A 124 13.95 22.86 -1.76
CA THR A 124 14.70 23.51 -2.85
C THR A 124 15.95 22.78 -3.30
N ARG A 125 16.49 21.85 -2.49
CA ARG A 125 17.67 21.04 -2.83
C ARG A 125 17.36 19.90 -3.79
N VAL A 126 16.08 19.53 -3.93
CA VAL A 126 15.65 18.43 -4.80
C VAL A 126 15.13 19.04 -6.11
N PRO A 127 15.40 18.45 -7.28
CA PRO A 127 14.92 18.99 -8.55
C PRO A 127 13.39 19.19 -8.53
N ALA A 128 12.90 20.34 -8.96
CA ALA A 128 11.47 20.62 -8.97
C ALA A 128 10.69 19.65 -9.87
N VAL A 129 9.42 19.45 -9.56
CA VAL A 129 8.50 18.63 -10.37
C VAL A 129 8.20 19.35 -11.69
N SER A 130 8.08 18.60 -12.79
CA SER A 130 7.78 19.19 -14.10
C SER A 130 6.30 19.54 -14.22
N GLY A 131 6.00 20.82 -13.99
CA GLY A 131 4.65 21.38 -14.04
C GLY A 131 3.92 21.23 -12.71
N SER A 132 3.25 22.31 -12.31
CA SER A 132 2.36 22.29 -11.14
C SER A 132 1.07 21.56 -11.46
N VAL A 133 0.56 20.79 -10.52
CA VAL A 133 -0.78 20.19 -10.60
C VAL A 133 -1.78 21.20 -10.06
N PRO A 134 -2.63 21.85 -10.88
CA PRO A 134 -3.44 23.00 -10.44
C PRO A 134 -4.42 22.68 -9.31
N TRP A 135 -4.91 21.43 -9.27
CA TRP A 135 -5.82 20.96 -8.21
C TRP A 135 -5.09 20.47 -6.96
N LEU A 136 -3.76 20.36 -6.98
CA LEU A 136 -2.90 19.92 -5.88
C LEU A 136 -1.93 21.03 -5.48
N SER A 137 -2.47 22.26 -5.33
CA SER A 137 -1.74 23.38 -4.75
C SER A 137 -1.52 23.12 -3.25
N ILE A 138 -0.26 23.05 -2.81
CA ILE A 138 0.11 22.76 -1.43
C ILE A 138 0.73 24.03 -0.81
N PRO A 139 0.29 24.48 0.39
CA PRO A 139 -0.76 23.91 1.20
C PRO A 139 -2.14 24.17 0.58
N ALA A 140 -3.00 23.15 0.60
CA ALA A 140 -4.35 23.27 0.06
C ALA A 140 -5.27 24.04 1.02
N PRO A 141 -6.24 24.82 0.51
CA PRO A 141 -7.33 25.35 1.32
C PRO A 141 -8.10 24.21 2.01
N ARG A 142 -8.63 24.45 3.22
CA ARG A 142 -9.25 23.42 4.07
C ARG A 142 -10.28 22.55 3.32
N ARG A 143 -11.21 23.15 2.57
CA ARG A 143 -12.23 22.40 1.81
C ARG A 143 -11.60 21.47 0.77
N ARG A 144 -10.58 21.95 0.05
CA ARG A 144 -9.87 21.17 -0.97
C ARG A 144 -9.03 20.06 -0.32
N ALA A 145 -8.36 20.35 0.79
CA ALA A 145 -7.61 19.37 1.56
C ALA A 145 -8.51 18.23 2.05
N ILE A 146 -9.69 18.54 2.59
CA ILE A 146 -10.70 17.55 2.98
C ILE A 146 -11.12 16.72 1.77
N ALA A 147 -11.42 17.36 0.63
CA ALA A 147 -11.83 16.63 -0.57
C ALA A 147 -10.75 15.66 -1.05
N ILE A 148 -9.49 16.10 -1.16
CA ILE A 148 -8.36 15.25 -1.58
C ILE A 148 -8.17 14.09 -0.60
N ALA A 149 -8.16 14.38 0.71
CA ALA A 149 -8.00 13.40 1.76
C ALA A 149 -9.13 12.35 1.76
N SER A 150 -10.38 12.79 1.66
CA SER A 150 -11.54 11.90 1.65
C SER A 150 -11.56 11.01 0.41
N VAL A 151 -11.21 11.54 -0.77
CA VAL A 151 -11.14 10.76 -2.01
C VAL A 151 -9.99 9.76 -1.97
N GLY A 152 -8.80 10.18 -1.55
CA GLY A 152 -7.65 9.28 -1.41
C GLY A 152 -7.87 8.21 -0.34
N GLY A 153 -8.50 8.58 0.78
CA GLY A 153 -8.94 7.65 1.80
C GLY A 153 -9.96 6.65 1.27
N LEU A 154 -10.91 7.09 0.44
CA LEU A 154 -11.95 6.21 -0.10
C LEU A 154 -11.35 5.20 -1.08
N LEU A 155 -10.43 5.64 -1.94
CA LEU A 155 -9.67 4.77 -2.82
C LEU A 155 -8.92 3.69 -2.03
N HIS A 156 -8.21 4.10 -0.97
CA HIS A 156 -7.51 3.17 -0.08
C HIS A 156 -8.49 2.18 0.57
N ALA A 157 -9.61 2.66 1.12
CA ALA A 157 -10.61 1.81 1.75
C ALA A 157 -11.21 0.78 0.81
N VAL A 158 -11.61 1.17 -0.40
CA VAL A 158 -12.17 0.26 -1.41
C VAL A 158 -11.19 -0.85 -1.75
N VAL A 159 -9.92 -0.51 -1.96
CA VAL A 159 -8.88 -1.48 -2.32
C VAL A 159 -8.58 -2.42 -1.14
N MET A 160 -8.46 -1.88 0.08
CA MET A 160 -8.17 -2.70 1.27
C MET A 160 -9.36 -3.58 1.68
N VAL A 161 -10.60 -3.12 1.54
CA VAL A 161 -11.79 -3.96 1.77
C VAL A 161 -11.87 -5.09 0.76
N TRP A 162 -11.62 -4.79 -0.52
CA TRP A 162 -11.53 -5.84 -1.54
C TRP A 162 -10.43 -6.85 -1.20
N TYR A 163 -9.29 -6.37 -0.71
CA TYR A 163 -8.16 -7.21 -0.34
C TYR A 163 -8.49 -8.10 0.88
N ALA A 164 -9.11 -7.56 1.92
CA ALA A 164 -9.63 -8.31 3.07
C ALA A 164 -10.64 -9.39 2.68
N ALA A 165 -11.60 -9.05 1.81
CA ALA A 165 -12.58 -9.98 1.30
C ALA A 165 -11.93 -11.13 0.51
N ARG A 166 -10.90 -10.81 -0.29
CA ARG A 166 -10.14 -11.80 -1.05
C ARG A 166 -9.31 -12.72 -0.16
N LEU A 167 -8.80 -12.22 0.95
CA LEU A 167 -8.02 -12.98 1.92
C LEU A 167 -8.91 -13.79 2.88
N GLY A 168 -10.22 -13.56 2.89
CA GLY A 168 -11.14 -14.28 3.76
C GLY A 168 -10.99 -13.87 5.23
N VAL A 169 -10.68 -12.60 5.51
CA VAL A 169 -10.44 -12.02 6.85
C VAL A 169 -11.67 -12.06 7.80
N ALA A 170 -12.69 -12.86 7.49
CA ALA A 170 -13.91 -13.01 8.30
C ALA A 170 -14.42 -14.46 8.28
N LEU A 171 -13.75 -15.38 9.00
CA LEU A 171 -14.13 -16.80 8.97
C LEU A 171 -14.50 -17.41 10.33
N SER A 172 -14.99 -16.63 11.33
CA SER A 172 -15.35 -17.25 12.62
C SER A 172 -16.54 -16.67 13.40
N GLY A 173 -17.49 -15.93 12.81
CA GLY A 173 -18.73 -15.62 13.56
C GLY A 173 -19.67 -14.57 13.00
N GLY A 174 -20.99 -14.81 13.16
CA GLY A 174 -22.10 -14.17 12.44
C GLY A 174 -22.30 -12.64 12.49
N PHE A 175 -21.41 -11.86 13.10
CA PHE A 175 -21.40 -10.38 13.04
C PHE A 175 -20.43 -9.82 11.98
N GLU A 176 -20.05 -10.62 10.98
CA GLU A 176 -19.01 -10.31 9.98
C GLU A 176 -19.20 -8.97 9.26
N TRP A 177 -20.44 -8.58 8.94
CA TRP A 177 -20.73 -7.33 8.25
C TRP A 177 -20.34 -6.08 9.07
N LEU A 178 -20.43 -6.14 10.41
CA LEU A 178 -20.00 -5.03 11.28
C LEU A 178 -18.48 -4.89 11.27
N LEU A 179 -17.74 -6.01 11.21
CA LEU A 179 -16.28 -5.98 11.12
C LEU A 179 -15.84 -5.38 9.78
N TYR A 180 -16.51 -5.71 8.67
CA TYR A 180 -16.22 -5.10 7.38
C TYR A 180 -16.54 -3.60 7.35
N LEU A 181 -17.65 -3.16 7.95
CA LEU A 181 -17.95 -1.73 8.04
C LEU A 181 -16.97 -0.98 8.93
N PHE A 182 -16.61 -1.57 10.08
CA PHE A 182 -15.62 -1.01 10.99
C PHE A 182 -14.25 -0.91 10.33
N GLY A 183 -13.79 -1.98 9.69
CA GLY A 183 -12.53 -1.99 8.94
C GLY A 183 -12.56 -1.06 7.73
N ALA A 184 -13.66 -1.00 6.97
CA ALA A 184 -13.81 -0.06 5.85
C ALA A 184 -13.71 1.41 6.30
N GLY A 185 -14.43 1.77 7.37
CA GLY A 185 -14.33 3.09 7.99
C GLY A 185 -12.92 3.37 8.51
N GLY A 186 -12.30 2.36 9.11
CA GLY A 186 -10.92 2.40 9.58
C GLY A 186 -9.92 2.67 8.47
N MET A 187 -9.95 1.90 7.39
CA MET A 187 -9.11 2.07 6.21
C MET A 187 -9.31 3.44 5.56
N TRP A 188 -10.54 3.95 5.56
CA TRP A 188 -10.84 5.28 5.05
C TRP A 188 -10.14 6.36 5.88
N VAL A 189 -10.32 6.34 7.20
CA VAL A 189 -9.72 7.30 8.13
C VAL A 189 -8.20 7.18 8.15
N LEU A 190 -7.68 5.95 8.16
CA LEU A 190 -6.24 5.63 8.24
C LEU A 190 -5.46 6.26 7.09
N ALA A 191 -6.08 6.35 5.90
CA ALA A 191 -5.49 7.04 4.76
C ALA A 191 -5.87 8.52 4.69
N ALA A 192 -7.11 8.89 4.98
CA ALA A 192 -7.57 10.27 4.89
C ALA A 192 -6.81 11.21 5.85
N VAL A 193 -6.53 10.77 7.09
CA VAL A 193 -5.88 11.62 8.09
C VAL A 193 -4.44 12.02 7.69
N PRO A 194 -3.53 11.07 7.38
CA PRO A 194 -2.19 11.41 6.89
C PRO A 194 -2.20 12.21 5.59
N LEU A 195 -3.12 11.90 4.67
CA LEU A 195 -3.27 12.67 3.43
C LEU A 195 -3.69 14.11 3.71
N TYR A 196 -4.63 14.33 4.64
CA TYR A 196 -5.04 15.66 5.05
C TYR A 196 -3.85 16.42 5.63
N PHE A 197 -3.08 15.81 6.53
CA PHE A 197 -1.87 16.42 7.08
C PHE A 197 -0.81 16.74 6.03
N LEU A 198 -0.61 15.85 5.05
CA LEU A 198 0.32 16.06 3.95
C LEU A 198 -0.09 17.27 3.10
N VAL A 199 -1.34 17.33 2.64
CA VAL A 199 -1.76 18.38 1.69
C VAL A 199 -2.07 19.71 2.37
N ARG A 200 -2.55 19.70 3.62
CA ARG A 200 -2.92 20.92 4.36
C ARG A 200 -1.75 21.48 5.16
N HIS A 201 -1.04 20.61 5.85
CA HIS A 201 -0.02 20.97 6.84
C HIS A 201 1.39 20.61 6.39
N ARG A 202 1.55 20.04 5.19
CA ARG A 202 2.85 19.67 4.62
C ARG A 202 3.61 18.66 5.50
N LEU A 203 2.92 17.89 6.32
CA LEU A 203 3.54 16.87 7.18
C LEU A 203 3.82 15.61 6.34
N ILE A 204 5.10 15.30 6.14
CA ILE A 204 5.57 14.27 5.21
C ILE A 204 5.67 12.92 5.92
N ALA A 205 6.11 12.92 7.17
CA ALA A 205 6.39 11.70 7.93
C ALA A 205 5.16 10.77 8.07
N PRO A 206 3.95 11.24 8.45
CA PRO A 206 2.80 10.35 8.59
C PRO A 206 2.37 9.75 7.25
N ALA A 207 2.40 10.51 6.15
CA ALA A 207 2.06 9.97 4.83
C ALA A 207 3.12 8.97 4.33
N THR A 208 4.39 9.22 4.61
CA THR A 208 5.49 8.30 4.28
C THR A 208 5.34 6.99 5.04
N LEU A 209 5.07 7.06 6.36
CA LEU A 209 4.89 5.87 7.19
C LEU A 209 3.65 5.06 6.79
N LEU A 210 2.54 5.72 6.47
CA LEU A 210 1.37 5.06 5.89
C LEU A 210 1.74 4.31 4.60
N THR A 211 2.52 4.94 3.72
CA THR A 211 2.97 4.32 2.48
C THR A 211 3.78 3.06 2.75
N VAL A 212 4.68 3.10 3.75
CA VAL A 212 5.44 1.93 4.20
C VAL A 212 4.53 0.83 4.72
N PHE A 213 3.53 1.15 5.55
CA PHE A 213 2.56 0.15 6.02
C PHE A 213 1.81 -0.52 4.88
N ILE A 214 1.34 0.23 3.88
CA ILE A 214 0.68 -0.33 2.69
C ILE A 214 1.60 -1.28 1.93
N LEU A 215 2.87 -0.91 1.75
CA LEU A 215 3.84 -1.74 1.02
C LEU A 215 4.22 -3.01 1.79
N ILE A 216 4.34 -2.94 3.11
CA ILE A 216 4.59 -4.12 3.97
C ILE A 216 3.36 -5.04 3.96
N ASP A 217 2.16 -4.49 4.08
CA ASP A 217 0.90 -5.24 4.07
C ASP A 217 0.74 -6.09 2.80
N VAL A 218 1.00 -5.49 1.63
CA VAL A 218 0.95 -6.23 0.37
C VAL A 218 2.16 -7.14 0.15
N GLN A 219 3.34 -6.81 0.70
CA GLN A 219 4.53 -7.67 0.61
C GLN A 219 4.36 -8.94 1.46
N ALA A 220 3.67 -8.86 2.60
CA ALA A 220 3.30 -10.01 3.42
C ALA A 220 2.43 -11.01 2.66
N ALA A 221 1.73 -10.60 1.61
CA ALA A 221 0.98 -11.50 0.74
C ALA A 221 1.85 -12.58 0.07
N PHE A 222 3.17 -12.37 -0.01
CA PHE A 222 4.13 -13.31 -0.59
C PHE A 222 4.55 -14.42 0.37
N THR A 223 4.29 -14.28 1.66
CA THR A 223 4.53 -15.32 2.67
C THR A 223 3.19 -15.95 3.05
N ALA A 224 3.05 -17.28 2.98
CA ALA A 224 1.88 -17.94 3.52
C ALA A 224 2.03 -18.12 5.04
N SER A 225 1.86 -17.03 5.77
CA SER A 225 1.79 -17.01 7.23
C SER A 225 0.33 -17.17 7.69
N VAL A 226 0.09 -17.86 8.81
CA VAL A 226 -1.22 -17.90 9.49
C VAL A 226 -1.54 -16.57 10.16
N GLU A 227 -0.52 -15.86 10.63
CA GLU A 227 -0.68 -14.44 10.96
C GLU A 227 -0.87 -13.70 9.65
N ASP A 228 -2.10 -13.25 9.36
CA ASP A 228 -2.41 -12.39 8.23
C ASP A 228 -2.15 -10.94 8.64
N PRO A 229 -1.04 -10.29 8.19
CA PRO A 229 -0.76 -8.91 8.56
C PRO A 229 -1.85 -7.96 8.08
N HIS A 230 -2.58 -8.36 7.03
CA HIS A 230 -3.74 -7.63 6.56
C HIS A 230 -4.92 -7.70 7.54
N ALA A 231 -5.12 -8.82 8.23
CA ALA A 231 -6.15 -8.91 9.27
C ALA A 231 -5.85 -7.95 10.44
N LEU A 232 -4.59 -7.85 10.85
CA LEU A 232 -4.17 -6.87 11.86
C LEU A 232 -4.26 -5.44 11.34
N TYR A 233 -3.85 -5.18 10.10
CA TYR A 233 -3.98 -3.87 9.46
C TYR A 233 -5.44 -3.43 9.38
N PHE A 234 -6.31 -4.32 8.91
CA PHE A 234 -7.74 -4.10 8.67
C PHE A 234 -8.56 -3.99 9.97
N GLY A 235 -8.41 -4.96 10.88
CA GLY A 235 -9.14 -5.00 12.14
C GLY A 235 -8.52 -4.13 13.25
N GLY A 236 -7.20 -3.99 13.25
CA GLY A 236 -6.42 -3.21 14.23
C GLY A 236 -6.01 -1.82 13.74
N TRP A 237 -6.70 -1.27 12.72
CA TRP A 237 -6.35 -0.01 12.05
C TRP A 237 -6.10 1.17 13.00
N PHE A 238 -6.77 1.21 14.16
CA PHE A 238 -6.61 2.27 15.16
C PHE A 238 -5.21 2.30 15.79
N LEU A 239 -4.51 1.16 15.87
CA LEU A 239 -3.12 1.09 16.32
C LEU A 239 -2.20 1.80 15.33
N TYR A 240 -2.36 1.49 14.04
CA TYR A 240 -1.63 2.14 12.96
C TYR A 240 -1.93 3.64 12.93
N LEU A 241 -3.20 4.03 13.05
CA LEU A 241 -3.58 5.45 13.12
C LEU A 241 -2.93 6.15 14.31
N GLY A 242 -2.92 5.52 15.49
CA GLY A 242 -2.26 6.04 16.68
C GLY A 242 -0.78 6.34 16.45
N ILE A 243 -0.05 5.42 15.81
CA ILE A 243 1.36 5.61 15.44
C ILE A 243 1.49 6.81 14.48
N LEU A 244 0.64 6.89 13.45
CA LEU A 244 0.67 7.99 12.48
C LEU A 244 0.39 9.35 13.12
N LEU A 245 -0.52 9.43 14.09
CA LEU A 245 -0.83 10.64 14.86
C LEU A 245 0.35 11.07 15.74
N ILE A 246 1.02 10.12 16.40
CA ILE A 246 2.24 10.40 17.18
C ILE A 246 3.33 10.97 16.27
N VAL A 247 3.59 10.33 15.13
CA VAL A 247 4.59 10.80 14.15
C VAL A 247 4.23 12.18 13.62
N ALA A 248 2.96 12.44 13.32
CA ALA A 248 2.49 13.76 12.91
C ALA A 248 2.71 14.82 14.01
N GLY A 249 2.43 14.47 15.28
CA GLY A 249 2.68 15.35 16.42
C GLY A 249 4.15 15.69 16.62
N ILE A 250 5.04 14.69 16.50
CA ILE A 250 6.50 14.88 16.54
C ILE A 250 6.95 15.80 15.42
N GLU A 251 6.58 15.51 14.17
CA GLU A 251 6.98 16.33 13.02
C GLU A 251 6.48 17.77 13.14
N TYR A 252 5.21 17.95 13.55
CA TYR A 252 4.63 19.27 13.77
C TYR A 252 5.35 20.05 14.89
N GLY A 253 5.65 19.37 16.00
CA GLY A 253 6.37 19.96 17.13
C GLY A 253 7.78 20.44 16.74
N LEU A 254 8.55 19.59 16.07
CA LEU A 254 9.91 19.93 15.61
C LEU A 254 9.90 21.15 14.68
N ARG A 255 8.98 21.19 13.71
CA ARG A 255 8.85 22.32 12.78
C ARG A 255 8.45 23.62 13.47
N SER A 256 7.64 23.54 14.52
CA SER A 256 7.23 24.72 15.29
C SER A 256 8.41 25.31 16.08
N LEU A 257 9.28 24.45 16.62
CA LEU A 257 10.49 24.86 17.33
C LEU A 257 11.53 25.50 16.39
N ASP A 258 11.73 24.92 15.20
CA ASP A 258 12.65 25.48 14.19
C ASP A 258 12.27 26.90 13.79
N VAL A 259 10.97 27.17 13.64
CA VAL A 259 10.46 28.51 13.34
C VAL A 259 10.76 29.47 14.49
N LEU A 260 10.51 29.04 15.74
CA LEU A 260 10.76 29.86 16.91
C LEU A 260 12.25 30.19 17.09
N GLN A 261 13.14 29.22 16.84
CA GLN A 261 14.59 29.41 16.90
C GLN A 261 15.09 30.41 15.85
N ARG A 262 14.56 30.36 14.62
CA ARG A 262 14.92 31.34 13.58
C ARG A 262 14.55 32.77 13.99
N PHE A 263 13.35 32.96 14.53
CA PHE A 263 12.94 34.27 15.05
C PHE A 263 13.83 34.74 16.22
N ALA A 264 14.23 33.84 17.11
CA ALA A 264 15.12 34.18 18.22
C ALA A 264 16.56 34.51 17.77
N SER A 265 17.01 34.01 16.62
CA SER A 265 18.36 34.28 16.08
C SER A 265 18.45 35.54 15.21
N GLU A 266 17.31 36.11 14.79
CA GLU A 266 17.24 37.32 13.96
C GLU A 266 17.01 38.61 14.77
N VAL A 267 16.85 38.50 16.09
CA VAL A 267 16.74 39.61 17.06
C VAL A 267 18.05 39.77 17.81
#